data_AF-A0A1I8A4S0-F1
#
_entry.id   AF-A0A1I8A4S0-F1
#
_cell.length_a   1.000
_cell.length_b   1.000
_cell.length_c   1.000
_cell.angle_alpha   90.00
_cell.angle_beta   90.00
_cell.angle_gamma   90.00
#
_symmetry.space_group_name_H-M   'P 1'
#
loop_
_entity.id
_entity.type
_entity.pdbx_description
1 polymer ?
#
loop_
_entity_poly.entity_id
_entity_poly.type
_entity_poly.pdbx_seq_one_letter_code
_entity_poly.pdbx_strand_id
1 'polypeptide(L)'
;MAPPHLMRNMIHAYAKKGIAIGLLSGISATTFFYFGYVKPRHDKYEEFFKTYDPYTRMREICASNKGYMHTCPQELAKLYEEKGKEVAPLE
;
A
#
# COMPACT_ATOMS: atom_id res chain seq x y z
N MET A 1 42.85 -11.33 -42.41
CA MET A 1 43.44 -10.42 -41.40
C MET A 1 42.29 -9.79 -40.64
N ALA A 2 42.15 -10.06 -39.34
CA ALA A 2 41.07 -9.47 -38.55
C ALA A 2 41.28 -7.94 -38.45
N PRO A 3 40.22 -7.12 -38.50
CA PRO A 3 40.36 -5.68 -38.41
C PRO A 3 40.97 -5.27 -37.05
N PRO A 4 41.82 -4.23 -37.02
CA PRO A 4 42.48 -3.79 -35.79
C PRO A 4 41.45 -3.32 -34.76
N HIS A 5 41.65 -3.72 -33.50
CA HIS A 5 40.79 -3.30 -32.39
C HIS A 5 40.87 -1.78 -32.21
N LEU A 6 39.72 -1.11 -32.05
CA LEU A 6 39.67 0.34 -31.79
C LEU A 6 40.28 0.66 -30.43
N MET A 7 41.50 1.23 -30.40
CA MET A 7 42.23 1.53 -29.15
C MET A 7 42.03 2.96 -28.63
N ARG A 8 41.37 3.85 -29.39
CA ARG A 8 41.11 5.25 -28.99
C ARG A 8 39.78 5.38 -28.23
N ASN A 9 39.73 6.24 -27.21
CA ASN A 9 38.54 6.53 -26.39
C ASN A 9 37.98 5.34 -25.58
N MET A 10 38.81 4.34 -25.27
CA MET A 10 38.39 3.12 -24.58
C MET A 10 37.72 3.39 -23.22
N ILE A 11 38.26 4.33 -22.43
CA ILE A 11 37.70 4.71 -21.11
C ILE A 11 36.32 5.36 -21.25
N HIS A 12 36.15 6.30 -22.20
CA HIS A 12 34.85 6.95 -22.43
C HIS A 12 33.80 5.96 -22.93
N ALA A 13 34.17 5.03 -23.80
CA ALA A 13 33.26 3.99 -24.28
C ALA A 13 32.83 3.06 -23.14
N TYR A 14 33.76 2.68 -22.26
CA TYR A 14 33.46 1.87 -21.08
C TYR A 14 32.55 2.62 -20.08
N ALA A 15 32.88 3.88 -19.78
CA ALA A 15 32.09 4.71 -18.88
C ALA A 15 30.65 4.91 -19.37
N LYS A 16 30.44 5.16 -20.67
CA LYS A 16 29.09 5.28 -21.26
C LYS A 16 28.27 4.00 -21.10
N LYS A 17 28.90 2.83 -21.29
CA LYS A 17 28.25 1.54 -21.05
C LYS A 17 27.91 1.35 -19.57
N GLY A 18 28.83 1.69 -18.67
CA GLY A 18 28.61 1.61 -17.23
C GLY A 18 27.44 2.48 -16.76
N ILE A 19 27.36 3.72 -17.25
CA ILE A 19 26.24 4.63 -16.95
C ILE A 19 24.92 4.05 -17.47
N ALA A 20 24.89 3.54 -18.70
CA ALA A 20 23.69 2.96 -19.28
C ALA A 20 23.20 1.73 -18.48
N ILE A 21 24.12 0.84 -18.11
CA ILE A 21 23.82 -0.35 -17.30
C ILE A 21 23.31 0.07 -15.91
N GLY A 22 23.98 1.03 -15.26
CA GLY A 22 23.59 1.52 -13.94
C GLY A 22 22.20 2.20 -13.93
N LEU A 23 21.89 2.97 -14.98
CA LEU A 23 20.57 3.57 -15.11
C LEU A 23 19.48 2.50 -15.32
N LEU A 24 19.74 1.53 -16.20
CA LEU A 24 18.79 0.45 -16.48
C LEU A 24 18.57 -0.44 -15.25
N SER A 25 19.62 -0.73 -14.47
CA SER A 25 19.50 -1.50 -13.24
C SER A 25 18.75 -0.73 -12.15
N GLY A 26 18.96 0.59 -12.05
CA GLY A 26 18.20 1.44 -11.15
C GLY A 26 16.71 1.45 -11.48
N ILE A 27 16.37 1.71 -12.76
CA ILE A 27 14.97 1.72 -13.22
C ILE A 27 14.32 0.36 -12.98
N SER A 28 14.99 -0.75 -13.34
CA SER A 28 14.42 -2.08 -13.18
C SER A 28 14.16 -2.42 -11.71
N ALA A 29 15.09 -2.10 -10.80
CA ALA A 29 14.91 -2.31 -9.37
C ALA A 29 13.73 -1.49 -8.83
N THR A 30 13.61 -0.22 -9.22
CA THR A 30 12.50 0.64 -8.80
C THR A 30 11.16 0.13 -9.32
N THR A 31 11.07 -0.25 -10.60
CA THR A 31 9.85 -0.79 -11.20
C THR A 31 9.43 -2.09 -10.49
N PHE A 32 10.37 -3.00 -10.25
CA PHE A 32 10.09 -4.25 -9.55
C PHE A 32 9.57 -4.02 -8.13
N PHE A 33 10.20 -3.12 -7.37
CA PHE A 33 9.74 -2.77 -6.03
C PHE A 33 8.35 -2.13 -6.02
N TYR A 34 8.08 -1.23 -6.98
CA TYR A 34 6.79 -0.58 -7.09
C TYR A 34 5.66 -1.59 -7.33
N PHE A 35 5.79 -2.45 -8.35
CA PHE A 35 4.75 -3.43 -8.69
C PHE A 35 4.68 -4.61 -7.71
N GLY A 36 5.82 -5.03 -7.14
CA GLY A 36 5.86 -6.17 -6.22
C GLY A 36 5.42 -5.83 -4.80
N TYR A 37 5.57 -4.58 -4.35
CA TYR A 37 5.34 -4.20 -2.95
C TYR A 37 4.43 -2.99 -2.77
N VAL A 38 4.69 -1.88 -3.47
CA VAL A 38 3.99 -0.62 -3.23
C VAL A 38 2.55 -0.68 -3.74
N LYS A 39 2.38 -1.00 -5.03
CA LYS A 39 1.06 -1.08 -5.67
C LYS A 39 0.11 -2.06 -4.97
N PRO A 40 0.47 -3.34 -4.71
CA PRO A 40 -0.46 -4.28 -4.08
C PRO A 40 -0.84 -3.88 -2.66
N ARG A 41 0.06 -3.24 -1.91
CA ARG A 41 -0.30 -2.68 -0.59
C ARG A 41 -1.33 -1.57 -0.76
N HIS A 42 -1.06 -0.62 -1.65
CA HIS A 42 -1.95 0.51 -1.89
C HIS A 42 -3.35 0.05 -2.30
N ASP A 43 -3.43 -0.86 -3.28
CA ASP A 43 -4.70 -1.42 -3.76
C ASP A 43 -5.48 -2.11 -2.62
N LYS A 44 -4.81 -2.86 -1.74
CA LYS A 44 -5.45 -3.50 -0.58
C LYS A 44 -6.04 -2.50 0.42
N TYR A 45 -5.34 -1.40 0.68
CA TYR A 45 -5.89 -0.35 1.54
C TYR A 45 -7.09 0.33 0.88
N GLU A 46 -6.98 0.63 -0.42
CA GLU A 46 -8.08 1.25 -1.17
C GLU A 46 -9.32 0.34 -1.19
N GLU A 47 -9.13 -0.97 -1.40
CA GLU A 47 -10.20 -1.96 -1.34
C GLU A 47 -10.81 -2.05 0.05
N PHE A 48 -9.99 -2.10 1.11
CA PHE A 48 -10.48 -2.09 2.49
C PHE A 48 -11.35 -0.87 2.78
N PHE A 49 -10.90 0.33 2.39
CA PHE A 49 -11.60 1.58 2.70
C PHE A 49 -12.83 1.83 1.83
N LYS A 50 -12.98 1.20 0.66
CA LYS A 50 -14.18 1.36 -0.20
C LYS A 50 -15.48 0.97 0.51
N THR A 51 -15.43 -0.03 1.38
CA THR A 51 -16.59 -0.55 2.12
C THR A 51 -16.46 -0.40 3.63
N TYR A 52 -15.43 0.30 4.12
CA TYR A 52 -15.18 0.42 5.55
C TYR A 52 -16.16 1.40 6.21
N ASP A 53 -17.13 0.87 6.95
CA ASP A 53 -17.94 1.65 7.88
C ASP A 53 -17.32 1.61 9.29
N PRO A 54 -16.68 2.70 9.76
CA PRO A 54 -16.01 2.72 11.06
C PRO A 54 -16.98 2.41 12.21
N TYR A 55 -18.25 2.80 12.07
CA TYR A 55 -19.23 2.65 13.14
C TYR A 55 -19.75 1.23 13.28
N THR A 56 -19.87 0.49 12.17
CA THR A 56 -20.25 -0.92 12.20
C THR A 56 -19.11 -1.77 12.78
N ARG A 57 -17.85 -1.49 12.40
CA ARG A 57 -16.69 -2.19 13.00
C ARG A 57 -16.49 -1.87 14.48
N MET A 58 -16.73 -0.63 14.91
CA MET A 58 -16.71 -0.28 16.35
C MET A 58 -17.77 -1.03 17.14
N ARG A 59 -18.98 -1.18 16.59
CA ARG A 59 -20.06 -1.98 17.19
C ARG A 59 -19.65 -3.45 17.33
N GLU A 60 -19.10 -4.05 16.28
CA GLU A 60 -18.61 -5.44 16.32
C GLU A 60 -17.51 -5.65 17.36
N ILE A 61 -16.56 -4.72 17.49
CA ILE A 61 -15.49 -4.79 18.49
C ILE A 61 -16.05 -4.71 19.92
N CYS A 62 -16.99 -3.79 20.15
CA CYS A 62 -17.63 -3.64 21.46
C CYS A 62 -18.60 -4.78 21.81
N ALA A 63 -19.20 -5.43 20.82
CA ALA A 63 -20.06 -6.60 21.01
C ALA A 63 -19.25 -7.88 21.27
N SER A 64 -18.16 -8.09 20.53
CA SER A 64 -17.37 -9.33 20.59
C SER A 64 -16.38 -9.38 21.76
N ASN A 65 -15.90 -8.23 22.26
CA ASN A 65 -14.94 -8.23 23.36
C ASN A 65 -15.05 -6.95 24.20
N LYS A 66 -15.95 -6.99 25.21
CA LYS A 66 -16.28 -5.86 26.11
C LYS A 66 -15.08 -5.28 26.90
N GLY A 67 -13.89 -5.90 26.82
CA GLY A 67 -12.65 -5.42 27.43
C GLY A 67 -11.61 -4.83 26.46
N TYR A 68 -11.85 -4.83 25.14
CA TYR A 68 -10.88 -4.28 24.17
C TYR A 68 -10.83 -2.75 24.19
N MET A 69 -11.94 -2.09 24.51
CA MET A 69 -12.01 -0.62 24.62
C MET A 69 -12.47 -0.21 26.02
N HIS A 70 -11.74 0.73 26.64
CA HIS A 70 -12.09 1.29 27.95
C HIS A 70 -13.39 2.12 27.91
N THR A 71 -13.76 2.64 26.74
CA THR A 71 -14.96 3.43 26.49
C THR A 71 -15.72 2.89 25.27
N CYS A 72 -16.48 1.81 25.46
CA CYS A 72 -17.40 1.35 24.40
C CYS A 72 -18.56 2.36 24.28
N PRO A 73 -18.75 2.97 23.10
CA PRO A 73 -19.56 4.18 23.00
C PRO A 73 -21.05 3.84 22.93
N GLN A 74 -21.70 3.75 24.10
CA GLN A 74 -23.17 3.69 24.19
C GLN A 74 -23.84 4.92 23.57
N GLU A 75 -23.16 6.08 23.57
CA GLU A 75 -23.66 7.32 22.96
C GLU A 75 -23.64 7.29 21.42
N LEU A 76 -22.75 6.50 20.82
CA LEU A 76 -22.66 6.39 19.37
C LEU A 76 -23.80 5.55 18.78
N ALA A 77 -24.30 4.57 19.55
CA ALA A 77 -25.52 3.84 19.20
C ALA A 77 -26.74 4.77 19.18
N LYS A 78 -26.86 5.69 20.15
CA LYS A 78 -27.93 6.71 20.20
C LYS A 78 -27.89 7.67 19.00
N LEU A 79 -26.71 8.16 18.63
CA LEU A 79 -26.53 9.02 17.44
C LEU A 79 -26.89 8.30 16.11
N TYR A 80 -26.84 6.97 16.10
CA TYR A 80 -27.22 6.15 14.94
C TYR A 80 -28.73 5.98 14.81
N GLU A 81 -29.43 5.80 15.93
CA GLU A 81 -30.90 5.82 15.99
C GLU A 81 -31.45 7.18 15.52
N GLU A 82 -30.82 8.28 15.94
CA GLU A 82 -31.18 9.65 15.51
C GLU A 82 -30.98 9.89 14.00
N LYS A 83 -30.06 9.15 13.37
CA LYS A 83 -29.77 9.26 11.92
C LYS A 83 -30.52 8.22 11.07
N GLY A 84 -31.44 7.46 11.65
CA GLY A 84 -32.30 6.52 10.93
C GLY A 84 -31.57 5.32 10.29
N LYS A 85 -30.40 4.95 10.81
CA LYS A 85 -29.66 3.77 10.35
C LYS A 85 -30.00 2.59 11.25
N GLU A 86 -30.47 1.48 10.68
CA GLU A 86 -30.81 0.28 11.45
C GLU A 86 -29.58 -0.24 12.21
N VAL A 87 -29.74 -0.37 13.53
CA VAL A 87 -28.73 -0.91 14.44
C VAL A 87 -29.14 -2.34 14.75
N ALA A 88 -28.28 -3.31 14.42
CA ALA A 88 -28.50 -4.70 14.83
C ALA A 88 -28.51 -4.79 16.37
N PRO A 89 -29.38 -5.62 16.97
CA PRO A 89 -29.56 -5.67 18.42
C PRO A 89 -28.27 -6.06 19.14
N LEU A 90 -27.99 -5.36 20.24
CA LEU A 90 -26.93 -5.67 21.19
C LEU A 90 -27.45 -6.75 22.15
N GLU A 91 -26.96 -7.99 22.03
CA GLU A 91 -27.13 -9.02 23.07
C GLU A 91 -26.07 -8.90 24.18
#